data_AF-B0RCS9-F1
#
_entry.id   AF-B0RCS9-F1
#
_cell.length_a   1.000
_cell.length_b   1.000
_cell.length_c   1.000
_cell.angle_alpha   90.00
_cell.angle_beta   90.00
_cell.angle_gamma   90.00
#
_symmetry.space_group_name_H-M   'P 1'
#
loop_
_entity.id
_entity.type
_entity.pdbx_description
1 polymer ?
#
loop_
_entity_poly.entity_id
_entity_poly.type
_entity_poly.pdbx_seq_one_letter_code
_entity_poly.pdbx_strand_id
1 'polypeptide(L)'
;MNRPLTSLALVGALLVGGALAAAPANAVGDDGTVVYYSLPFRSDLVRVEQPSDQPQALITTATYAQWQADGFPAPAAAGVTYHAYTWSPDVLADLTFGTDDRAEATRLSFAEWQRVGSPRPVTTSLPEVGYAFSYGSSSEVFVDTFLLFLHGGTPLTAPTHKLTYAEYVHLGSAELAYNVADNYPFSGMFMRKLAWSPAIVWEIPQNGSGDLLSYDDWAARAFPTPQVVKSFPGDRYCQAAGSSDITYRGYAAPGGVKMSYSQWAAAGRPAPARC
;
A
#
# COMPACT_ATOMS: atom_id res chain seq x y z
N MET A 1 -65.37 5.94 61.97
CA MET A 1 -64.82 7.27 62.31
C MET A 1 -64.13 7.81 61.05
N ASN A 2 -64.64 8.89 60.45
CA ASN A 2 -64.16 10.28 60.60
C ASN A 2 -62.89 10.52 59.75
N ARG A 3 -62.97 11.07 58.51
CA ARG A 3 -63.19 12.48 58.06
C ARG A 3 -61.95 13.39 58.27
N PRO A 4 -61.81 14.54 57.54
CA PRO A 4 -62.59 15.09 56.40
C PRO A 4 -61.91 14.72 55.04
N LEU A 5 -61.75 15.44 53.92
CA LEU A 5 -61.98 16.80 53.33
C LEU A 5 -62.36 16.59 51.80
N THR A 6 -62.82 17.46 50.87
CA THR A 6 -62.93 18.92 50.57
C THR A 6 -61.65 19.66 50.12
N SER A 7 -61.53 20.39 49.01
CA SER A 7 -62.42 20.77 47.86
C SER A 7 -61.50 21.22 46.69
N LEU A 8 -61.78 21.00 45.39
CA LEU A 8 -62.76 21.64 44.49
C LEU A 8 -62.50 23.15 44.21
N ALA A 9 -61.79 23.46 43.11
CA ALA A 9 -61.72 24.73 42.32
C ALA A 9 -60.33 24.87 41.62
N LEU A 10 -60.10 25.63 40.54
CA LEU A 10 -60.86 25.91 39.30
C LEU A 10 -59.90 26.66 38.32
N VAL A 11 -59.96 26.40 37.00
CA VAL A 11 -59.41 27.22 35.88
C VAL A 11 -57.91 27.58 35.86
N GLY A 12 -57.26 27.33 34.70
CA GLY A 12 -55.92 27.84 34.40
C GLY A 12 -55.46 27.47 32.99
N ALA A 13 -56.00 28.13 31.95
CA ALA A 13 -55.57 27.93 30.57
C ALA A 13 -54.46 28.91 30.18
N LEU A 14 -53.37 28.42 29.59
CA LEU A 14 -52.38 29.25 28.91
C LEU A 14 -51.89 28.57 27.62
N LEU A 15 -51.24 29.36 26.75
CA LEU A 15 -51.09 29.07 25.32
C LEU A 15 -49.72 28.53 24.93
N VAL A 16 -49.73 27.70 23.88
CA VAL A 16 -48.70 27.58 22.82
C VAL A 16 -47.24 27.65 23.27
N GLY A 17 -46.68 26.46 23.54
CA GLY A 17 -45.27 26.17 23.28
C GLY A 17 -45.19 25.24 22.07
N GLY A 18 -45.02 25.79 20.87
CA GLY A 18 -44.94 24.98 19.65
C GLY A 18 -43.70 24.10 19.66
N ALA A 19 -43.89 22.79 19.76
CA ALA A 19 -42.81 21.84 19.51
C ALA A 19 -42.41 21.96 18.03
N LEU A 20 -41.34 22.72 17.78
CA LEU A 20 -40.62 22.68 16.51
C LEU A 20 -40.06 21.26 16.39
N ALA A 21 -40.82 20.38 15.76
CA ALA A 21 -40.27 19.21 15.12
C ALA A 21 -39.24 19.74 14.12
N ALA A 22 -37.96 19.65 14.50
CA ALA A 22 -36.87 19.97 13.59
C ALA A 22 -37.02 19.04 12.39
N ALA A 23 -37.47 19.59 11.26
CA ALA A 23 -37.43 18.88 10.01
C ALA A 23 -35.99 18.41 9.78
N PRO A 24 -35.77 17.20 9.24
CA PRO A 24 -34.42 16.76 8.91
C PRO A 24 -33.78 17.85 8.04
N ALA A 25 -32.71 18.45 8.55
CA ALA A 25 -32.00 19.52 7.89
C ALA A 25 -31.20 18.92 6.73
N ASN A 26 -31.90 18.64 5.63
CA ASN A 26 -31.33 18.27 4.35
C ASN A 26 -30.59 19.49 3.80
N ALA A 27 -29.40 19.74 4.35
CA ALA A 27 -28.46 20.74 3.89
C ALA A 27 -27.86 20.27 2.55
N VAL A 28 -28.62 20.47 1.47
CA VAL A 28 -28.10 20.38 0.11
C VAL A 28 -27.18 21.58 -0.10
N GLY A 29 -25.87 21.32 -0.26
CA GLY A 29 -24.84 22.36 -0.28
C GLY A 29 -23.46 21.84 -0.70
N ASP A 30 -23.42 21.25 -1.90
CA ASP A 30 -22.24 20.93 -2.72
C ASP A 30 -21.18 19.93 -2.18
N ASP A 31 -20.41 19.38 -3.13
CA ASP A 31 -19.11 18.72 -2.99
C ASP A 31 -18.95 17.54 -2.00
N GLY A 32 -19.78 16.50 -2.20
CA GLY A 32 -19.34 15.11 -2.00
C GLY A 32 -20.30 14.20 -1.23
N THR A 33 -20.20 12.90 -1.48
CA THR A 33 -20.98 11.89 -0.72
C THR A 33 -20.13 11.34 0.43
N VAL A 34 -20.51 11.67 1.66
CA VAL A 34 -19.89 11.16 2.89
C VAL A 34 -20.74 10.02 3.45
N VAL A 35 -20.12 8.87 3.72
CA VAL A 35 -20.75 7.70 4.35
C VAL A 35 -19.90 7.23 5.53
N TYR A 36 -20.56 6.92 6.64
CA TYR A 36 -19.93 6.37 7.84
C TYR A 36 -20.15 4.85 7.88
N TYR A 37 -19.08 4.11 8.15
CA TYR A 37 -19.08 2.65 8.27
C TYR A 37 -18.59 2.21 9.65
N SER A 38 -19.20 1.14 10.14
CA SER A 38 -18.80 0.44 11.37
C SER A 38 -18.03 -0.84 11.01
N LEU A 39 -16.97 -1.12 11.79
CA LEU A 39 -16.12 -2.30 11.63
C LEU A 39 -16.45 -3.34 12.71
N PRO A 40 -16.57 -4.64 12.39
CA PRO A 40 -16.97 -5.66 13.38
C PRO A 40 -15.90 -5.95 14.43
N PHE A 41 -14.63 -5.62 14.14
CA PHE A 41 -13.49 -5.83 15.04
C PHE A 41 -13.06 -4.57 15.80
N ARG A 42 -13.60 -3.38 15.49
CA ARG A 42 -13.20 -2.08 16.06
C ARG A 42 -14.41 -1.30 16.58
N SER A 43 -14.17 -0.18 17.27
CA SER A 43 -15.23 0.61 17.92
C SER A 43 -15.32 2.05 17.42
N ASP A 44 -14.31 2.48 16.67
CA ASP A 44 -14.30 3.68 15.85
C ASP A 44 -14.99 3.42 14.50
N LEU A 45 -15.40 4.50 13.83
CA LEU A 45 -16.05 4.46 12.53
C LEU A 45 -15.04 4.80 11.43
N VAL A 46 -15.24 4.26 10.24
CA VAL A 46 -14.56 4.73 9.03
C VAL A 46 -15.46 5.77 8.35
N ARG A 47 -14.92 6.95 8.05
CA ARG A 47 -15.53 7.96 7.20
C ARG A 47 -14.98 7.80 5.79
N VAL A 48 -15.87 7.45 4.86
CA VAL A 48 -15.59 7.37 3.42
C VAL A 48 -16.22 8.58 2.76
N GLU A 49 -15.40 9.41 2.15
CA GLU A 49 -15.78 10.64 1.48
C GLU A 49 -15.46 10.53 -0.01
N GLN A 50 -16.41 10.86 -0.88
CA GLN A 50 -16.16 11.02 -2.31
C GLN A 50 -16.19 12.50 -2.67
N PRO A 51 -15.04 13.19 -2.79
CA PRO A 51 -14.98 14.56 -3.31
C PRO A 51 -15.47 14.60 -4.75
N SER A 52 -15.98 15.76 -5.18
CA SER A 52 -16.43 16.02 -6.55
C SER A 52 -15.27 16.30 -7.52
N ASP A 53 -14.12 16.72 -7.00
CA ASP A 53 -12.90 17.08 -7.74
C ASP A 53 -11.87 15.93 -7.81
N GLN A 54 -11.99 14.92 -6.96
CA GLN A 54 -11.04 13.80 -6.87
C GLN A 54 -11.60 12.51 -7.50
N PRO A 55 -10.79 11.74 -8.27
CA PRO A 55 -11.21 10.48 -8.88
C PRO A 55 -11.27 9.31 -7.89
N GLN A 56 -10.88 9.50 -6.63
CA GLN A 56 -10.79 8.48 -5.60
C GLN A 56 -11.44 8.96 -4.31
N ALA A 57 -12.06 8.03 -3.57
CA ALA A 57 -12.62 8.31 -2.25
C ALA A 57 -11.51 8.45 -1.20
N LEU A 58 -11.67 9.37 -0.26
CA LEU A 58 -10.85 9.44 0.96
C LEU A 58 -11.47 8.51 2.01
N ILE A 59 -10.72 7.48 2.39
CA ILE A 59 -11.06 6.55 3.48
C ILE A 59 -10.25 6.99 4.71
N THR A 60 -10.93 7.28 5.82
CA THR A 60 -10.31 7.84 7.03
C THR A 60 -10.96 7.32 8.31
N THR A 61 -10.22 7.25 9.40
CA THR A 61 -10.82 7.04 10.74
C THR A 61 -11.60 8.29 11.14
N ALA A 62 -12.90 8.13 11.40
CA ALA A 62 -13.79 9.20 11.82
C ALA A 62 -13.49 9.68 13.25
N THR A 63 -13.35 10.99 13.44
CA THR A 63 -13.45 11.57 14.79
C THR A 63 -14.91 11.76 15.21
N TYR A 64 -15.16 11.70 16.52
CA TYR A 64 -16.48 12.02 17.08
C TYR A 64 -16.96 13.44 16.69
N ALA A 65 -16.04 14.40 16.55
CA ALA A 65 -16.36 15.77 16.15
C ALA A 65 -16.87 15.86 14.71
N GLN A 66 -16.29 15.10 13.76
CA GLN A 66 -16.80 15.00 12.38
C GLN A 66 -18.17 14.32 12.36
N TRP A 67 -18.30 13.17 13.03
CA TRP A 67 -19.57 12.42 13.07
C TRP A 67 -20.71 13.23 13.73
N GLN A 68 -20.39 14.09 14.72
CA GLN A 68 -21.32 15.05 15.29
C GLN A 68 -21.66 16.20 14.33
N ALA A 69 -20.67 16.76 13.63
CA ALA A 69 -20.88 17.86 12.67
C ALA A 69 -21.76 17.43 11.49
N ASP A 70 -21.56 16.21 10.99
CA ASP A 70 -22.32 15.60 9.91
C ASP A 70 -23.73 15.11 10.38
N GLY A 71 -24.10 15.35 11.65
CA GLY A 71 -25.46 15.15 12.16
C GLY A 71 -25.75 13.77 12.80
N PHE A 72 -24.70 13.04 13.22
CA PHE A 72 -24.78 11.65 13.70
C PHE A 72 -25.47 10.67 12.73
N PRO A 73 -25.06 10.61 11.45
CA PRO A 73 -25.61 9.65 10.49
C PRO A 73 -25.42 8.22 10.98
N ALA A 74 -26.46 7.39 10.83
CA ALA A 74 -26.42 5.99 11.23
C ALA A 74 -25.37 5.22 10.40
N PRO A 75 -24.34 4.61 11.02
CA PRO A 75 -23.29 3.95 10.26
C PRO A 75 -23.79 2.69 9.55
N ALA A 76 -23.36 2.49 8.30
CA ALA A 76 -23.49 1.20 7.62
C ALA A 76 -22.54 0.16 8.23
N ALA A 77 -22.73 -1.12 7.93
CA ALA A 77 -21.72 -2.14 8.18
C ALA A 77 -20.77 -2.21 6.97
N ALA A 78 -19.46 -2.23 7.20
CA ALA A 78 -18.50 -2.55 6.13
C ALA A 78 -18.61 -4.03 5.75
N GLY A 79 -18.40 -4.35 4.47
CA GLY A 79 -18.09 -5.73 4.06
C GLY A 79 -16.69 -6.10 4.57
N VAL A 80 -16.49 -7.36 4.98
CA VAL A 80 -15.19 -7.82 5.50
C VAL A 80 -14.89 -9.25 5.05
N THR A 81 -13.79 -9.41 4.31
CA THR A 81 -13.13 -10.70 4.08
C THR A 81 -11.84 -10.74 4.91
N TYR A 82 -11.42 -11.91 5.39
CA TYR A 82 -10.20 -12.03 6.20
C TYR A 82 -9.14 -12.84 5.44
N HIS A 83 -7.91 -12.33 5.36
CA HIS A 83 -6.82 -12.96 4.62
C HIS A 83 -5.64 -13.31 5.54
N ALA A 84 -4.94 -14.41 5.25
CA ALA A 84 -3.70 -14.80 5.91
C ALA A 84 -2.79 -15.57 4.93
N TYR A 85 -1.47 -15.56 5.17
CA TYR A 85 -0.48 -16.02 4.19
C TYR A 85 0.63 -16.88 4.83
N THR A 86 1.30 -17.72 4.05
CA THR A 86 2.37 -18.60 4.56
C THR A 86 3.64 -17.85 4.95
N TRP A 87 3.86 -16.66 4.37
CA TRP A 87 5.03 -15.81 4.62
C TRP A 87 4.83 -14.78 5.74
N SER A 88 3.65 -14.72 6.38
CA SER A 88 3.34 -13.75 7.43
C SER A 88 2.46 -14.34 8.54
N PRO A 89 2.75 -14.08 9.83
CA PRO A 89 1.87 -14.47 10.93
C PRO A 89 0.61 -13.59 11.04
N ASP A 90 0.55 -12.49 10.30
CA ASP A 90 -0.48 -11.47 10.42
C ASP A 90 -1.78 -11.84 9.69
N VAL A 91 -2.92 -11.49 10.29
CA VAL A 91 -4.24 -11.57 9.65
C VAL A 91 -4.65 -10.18 9.17
N LEU A 92 -5.12 -10.11 7.92
CA LEU A 92 -5.68 -8.90 7.33
C LEU A 92 -7.21 -8.97 7.35
N ALA A 93 -7.84 -7.81 7.56
CA ALA A 93 -9.22 -7.59 7.14
C ALA A 93 -9.19 -6.78 5.84
N ASP A 94 -9.78 -7.35 4.79
CA ASP A 94 -10.08 -6.70 3.52
C ASP A 94 -11.49 -6.12 3.61
N LEU A 95 -11.58 -4.79 3.60
CA LEU A 95 -12.79 -4.04 3.89
C LEU A 95 -13.40 -3.51 2.60
N THR A 96 -14.71 -3.67 2.39
CA THR A 96 -15.41 -3.09 1.24
C THR A 96 -16.51 -2.12 1.66
N PHE A 97 -16.56 -0.96 0.98
CA PHE A 97 -17.34 0.21 1.40
C PHE A 97 -18.46 0.58 0.42
N GLY A 98 -19.49 -0.26 0.34
CA GLY A 98 -20.72 0.01 -0.41
C GLY A 98 -20.89 -0.92 -1.61
N THR A 99 -21.28 -0.36 -2.76
CA THR A 99 -21.47 -1.06 -4.04
C THR A 99 -20.39 -0.73 -5.09
N ASP A 100 -19.44 0.11 -4.71
CA ASP A 100 -18.35 0.57 -5.56
C ASP A 100 -17.07 -0.20 -5.18
N ASP A 101 -16.08 -0.22 -6.08
CA ASP A 101 -14.75 -0.86 -5.91
C ASP A 101 -13.85 -0.09 -4.90
N ARG A 102 -14.39 0.16 -3.69
CA ARG A 102 -13.79 0.93 -2.60
C ARG A 102 -13.33 -0.04 -1.52
N ALA A 103 -12.06 -0.43 -1.59
CA ALA A 103 -11.46 -1.35 -0.62
C ALA A 103 -10.35 -0.74 0.24
N GLU A 104 -10.18 -1.27 1.46
CA GLU A 104 -9.00 -1.08 2.31
C GLU A 104 -8.59 -2.43 2.93
N ALA A 105 -7.33 -2.84 2.74
CA ALA A 105 -6.73 -3.87 3.58
C ALA A 105 -6.12 -3.25 4.84
N THR A 106 -6.37 -3.86 6.00
CA THR A 106 -5.89 -3.39 7.30
C THR A 106 -5.46 -4.56 8.20
N ARG A 107 -4.44 -4.38 9.05
CA ARG A 107 -3.95 -5.46 9.93
C ARG A 107 -4.82 -5.59 11.17
N LEU A 108 -5.22 -6.81 11.51
CA LEU A 108 -5.82 -7.11 12.81
C LEU A 108 -4.76 -7.42 13.85
N SER A 109 -4.87 -6.82 15.04
CA SER A 109 -4.24 -7.40 16.23
C SER A 109 -4.94 -8.69 16.65
N PHE A 110 -4.25 -9.52 17.44
CA PHE A 110 -4.82 -10.77 17.96
C PHE A 110 -6.11 -10.54 18.77
N ALA A 111 -6.23 -9.41 19.49
CA ALA A 111 -7.43 -9.08 20.26
C ALA A 111 -8.63 -8.67 19.38
N GLU A 112 -8.39 -7.93 18.30
CA GLU A 112 -9.39 -7.61 17.28
C GLU A 112 -9.85 -8.86 16.54
N TRP A 113 -8.92 -9.77 16.25
CA TRP A 113 -9.21 -11.06 15.62
C TRP A 113 -10.05 -11.98 16.51
N GLN A 114 -9.74 -12.05 17.81
CA GLN A 114 -10.55 -12.78 18.78
C GLN A 114 -11.95 -12.15 18.97
N ARG A 115 -12.08 -10.82 18.87
CA ARG A 115 -13.37 -10.12 19.00
C ARG A 115 -14.39 -10.54 17.94
N VAL A 116 -13.94 -10.84 16.72
CA VAL A 116 -14.80 -11.37 15.63
C VAL A 116 -14.91 -12.90 15.62
N GLY A 117 -14.40 -13.58 16.66
CA GLY A 117 -14.51 -15.03 16.82
C GLY A 117 -13.50 -15.85 16.01
N SER A 118 -12.44 -15.23 15.49
CA SER A 118 -11.38 -15.88 14.70
C SER A 118 -11.89 -16.80 13.58
N PRO A 119 -12.71 -16.29 12.63
CA PRO A 119 -13.18 -17.05 11.47
C PRO A 119 -12.00 -17.57 10.62
N ARG A 120 -12.23 -18.56 9.75
CA ARG A 120 -11.14 -19.09 8.91
C ARG A 120 -10.76 -18.06 7.82
N PRO A 121 -9.50 -17.61 7.72
CA PRO A 121 -9.09 -16.72 6.64
C PRO A 121 -9.08 -17.40 5.26
N VAL A 122 -9.32 -16.59 4.23
CA VAL A 122 -8.89 -16.83 2.85
C VAL A 122 -7.35 -16.84 2.82
N THR A 123 -6.77 -17.72 2.00
CA THR A 123 -5.31 -17.79 1.81
C THR A 123 -4.90 -17.91 0.35
N THR A 124 -5.87 -17.97 -0.57
CA THR A 124 -5.71 -18.36 -1.98
C THR A 124 -5.85 -17.21 -2.97
N SER A 125 -5.99 -15.98 -2.46
CA SER A 125 -6.02 -14.74 -3.24
C SER A 125 -5.45 -13.60 -2.39
N LEU A 126 -5.04 -12.51 -3.05
CA LEU A 126 -4.71 -11.25 -2.38
C LEU A 126 -6.02 -10.53 -1.93
N PRO A 127 -5.94 -9.50 -1.07
CA PRO A 127 -7.05 -8.58 -0.83
C PRO A 127 -7.32 -7.75 -2.10
N GLU A 128 -8.47 -7.07 -2.18
CA GLU A 128 -8.84 -6.26 -3.36
C GLU A 128 -7.82 -5.15 -3.67
N VAL A 129 -7.21 -4.55 -2.64
CA VAL A 129 -6.09 -3.57 -2.79
C VAL A 129 -4.70 -4.19 -2.96
N GLY A 130 -4.60 -5.52 -3.10
CA GLY A 130 -3.34 -6.26 -3.11
C GLY A 130 -2.72 -6.42 -4.50
N TYR A 131 -1.54 -5.84 -4.70
CA TYR A 131 -0.85 -5.86 -5.99
C TYR A 131 0.27 -6.90 -6.04
N ALA A 132 0.26 -7.71 -7.09
CA ALA A 132 1.39 -8.53 -7.51
C ALA A 132 2.10 -7.88 -8.70
N PHE A 133 3.43 -7.99 -8.78
CA PHE A 133 4.22 -7.40 -9.87
C PHE A 133 5.51 -8.20 -10.13
N SER A 134 6.17 -7.90 -11.25
CA SER A 134 7.52 -8.39 -11.58
C SER A 134 8.39 -7.21 -12.03
N TYR A 135 9.71 -7.28 -11.81
CA TYR A 135 10.66 -6.31 -12.36
C TYR A 135 10.98 -6.65 -13.82
N GLY A 136 11.13 -5.68 -14.72
CA GLY A 136 11.46 -5.92 -16.13
C GLY A 136 12.75 -6.73 -16.37
N SER A 137 13.60 -6.87 -15.35
CA SER A 137 14.81 -7.70 -15.36
C SER A 137 14.61 -9.19 -15.01
N SER A 138 13.44 -9.60 -14.49
CA SER A 138 13.24 -10.92 -13.85
C SER A 138 11.80 -11.43 -14.00
N SER A 139 11.62 -12.74 -14.22
CA SER A 139 10.32 -13.40 -14.20
C SER A 139 9.87 -13.83 -12.79
N GLU A 140 10.52 -13.31 -11.75
CA GLU A 140 10.12 -13.51 -10.36
C GLU A 140 8.91 -12.61 -10.04
N VAL A 141 7.94 -13.15 -9.28
CA VAL A 141 6.73 -12.42 -8.89
C VAL A 141 6.86 -11.98 -7.44
N PHE A 142 6.46 -10.75 -7.18
CA PHE A 142 6.51 -10.07 -5.89
C PHE A 142 5.11 -9.58 -5.53
N VAL A 143 4.82 -9.48 -4.23
CA VAL A 143 3.63 -8.81 -3.69
C VAL A 143 4.09 -7.55 -3.00
N ASP A 144 3.46 -6.41 -3.31
CA ASP A 144 3.69 -5.19 -2.54
C ASP A 144 2.95 -5.30 -1.20
N THR A 145 3.71 -5.43 -0.12
CA THR A 145 3.19 -5.59 1.24
C THR A 145 3.04 -4.27 1.98
N PHE A 146 3.38 -3.14 1.35
CA PHE A 146 3.11 -1.80 1.88
C PHE A 146 1.70 -1.32 1.48
N LEU A 147 1.28 -1.56 0.23
CA LEU A 147 -0.08 -1.23 -0.24
C LEU A 147 -1.20 -2.02 0.46
N LEU A 148 -0.87 -3.09 1.18
CA LEU A 148 -1.81 -3.83 2.03
C LEU A 148 -2.24 -3.07 3.31
N PHE A 149 -1.80 -1.81 3.51
CA PHE A 149 -2.02 -1.02 4.75
C PHE A 149 -2.25 0.48 4.51
N LEU A 150 -2.83 0.86 3.36
CA LEU A 150 -2.92 2.23 2.84
C LEU A 150 -3.33 3.33 3.83
N HIS A 151 -4.15 3.03 4.85
CA HIS A 151 -4.71 4.03 5.77
C HIS A 151 -4.29 3.89 7.25
N GLY A 152 -3.18 3.20 7.55
CA GLY A 152 -2.48 3.41 8.83
C GLY A 152 -1.84 2.20 9.52
N GLY A 153 -1.48 1.14 8.80
CA GLY A 153 -0.71 0.04 9.40
C GLY A 153 0.75 0.42 9.67
N THR A 154 1.36 -0.21 10.68
CA THR A 154 2.83 -0.42 10.63
C THR A 154 3.11 -1.33 9.44
N PRO A 155 4.07 -1.02 8.55
CA PRO A 155 4.42 -1.91 7.45
C PRO A 155 4.77 -3.32 7.95
N LEU A 156 4.51 -4.33 7.12
CA LEU A 156 5.15 -5.63 7.28
C LEU A 156 6.68 -5.47 7.27
N THR A 157 7.39 -6.40 7.90
CA THR A 157 8.85 -6.31 8.14
C THR A 157 9.70 -6.19 6.87
N ALA A 158 9.14 -6.48 5.71
CA ALA A 158 9.57 -5.92 4.43
C ALA A 158 8.35 -5.33 3.68
N PRO A 159 8.52 -4.22 2.92
CA PRO A 159 7.48 -3.62 2.08
C PRO A 159 7.26 -4.36 0.76
N THR A 160 7.99 -5.45 0.52
CA THR A 160 7.77 -6.37 -0.60
C THR A 160 7.98 -7.80 -0.10
N HIS A 161 7.13 -8.75 -0.55
CA HIS A 161 7.41 -10.20 -0.44
C HIS A 161 7.73 -10.78 -1.81
N LYS A 162 8.68 -11.71 -1.88
CA LYS A 162 9.05 -12.43 -3.11
C LYS A 162 8.41 -13.81 -3.08
N LEU A 163 7.43 -14.04 -3.95
CA LEU A 163 6.68 -15.30 -3.97
C LEU A 163 7.57 -16.47 -4.36
N THR A 164 7.53 -17.52 -3.54
CA THR A 164 7.97 -18.85 -3.99
C THR A 164 6.98 -19.40 -5.02
N TYR A 165 7.41 -20.37 -5.83
CA TYR A 165 6.52 -21.03 -6.81
C TYR A 165 5.28 -21.66 -6.14
N ALA A 166 5.44 -22.22 -4.93
CA ALA A 166 4.32 -22.77 -4.16
C ALA A 166 3.30 -21.70 -3.78
N GLU A 167 3.75 -20.53 -3.33
CA GLU A 167 2.88 -19.40 -2.97
C GLU A 167 2.20 -18.79 -4.18
N TYR A 168 2.92 -18.59 -5.28
CA TYR A 168 2.37 -18.09 -6.54
C TYR A 168 1.25 -19.00 -7.10
N VAL A 169 1.42 -20.33 -7.02
CA VAL A 169 0.38 -21.30 -7.41
C VAL A 169 -0.78 -21.32 -6.41
N HIS A 170 -0.50 -21.24 -5.10
CA HIS A 170 -1.52 -21.24 -4.05
C HIS A 170 -2.41 -19.99 -4.08
N LEU A 171 -1.87 -18.84 -4.47
CA LEU A 171 -2.57 -17.58 -4.74
C LEU A 171 -3.29 -17.53 -6.10
N GLY A 172 -3.56 -18.67 -6.73
CA GLY A 172 -4.37 -18.74 -7.94
C GLY A 172 -3.68 -18.36 -9.26
N SER A 173 -2.39 -17.97 -9.25
CA SER A 173 -1.44 -17.76 -10.38
C SER A 173 -1.94 -17.03 -11.64
N ALA A 174 -2.94 -17.57 -12.36
CA ALA A 174 -3.60 -16.93 -13.49
C ALA A 174 -4.33 -15.64 -13.10
N GLU A 175 -4.90 -15.58 -11.89
CA GLU A 175 -5.49 -14.36 -11.33
C GLU A 175 -4.40 -13.29 -11.10
N LEU A 176 -3.30 -13.68 -10.46
CA LEU A 176 -2.13 -12.80 -10.30
C LEU A 176 -1.57 -12.35 -11.66
N ALA A 177 -1.54 -13.21 -12.67
CA ALA A 177 -1.04 -12.87 -14.01
C ALA A 177 -1.92 -11.84 -14.74
N TYR A 178 -3.20 -11.68 -14.37
CA TYR A 178 -4.06 -10.58 -14.83
C TYR A 178 -3.82 -9.31 -14.01
N ASN A 179 -3.53 -9.46 -12.71
CA ASN A 179 -3.30 -8.35 -11.77
C ASN A 179 -1.85 -7.81 -11.76
N VAL A 180 -0.91 -8.42 -12.48
CA VAL A 180 0.41 -7.83 -12.80
C VAL A 180 0.20 -6.67 -13.77
N ALA A 181 -0.12 -5.50 -13.22
CA ALA A 181 -0.34 -4.30 -14.00
C ALA A 181 0.99 -3.80 -14.61
N ASP A 182 1.04 -3.71 -15.95
CA ASP A 182 2.13 -3.06 -16.69
C ASP A 182 2.42 -1.63 -16.18
N ASN A 183 1.42 -0.97 -15.57
CA ASN A 183 1.50 0.38 -15.03
C ASN A 183 1.96 0.47 -13.55
N TYR A 184 2.30 -0.63 -12.86
CA TYR A 184 2.85 -0.53 -11.50
C TYR A 184 4.20 0.22 -11.53
N PRO A 185 4.50 1.21 -10.67
CA PRO A 185 5.66 2.10 -10.84
C PRO A 185 7.03 1.41 -10.80
N PHE A 186 7.09 0.13 -10.41
CA PHE A 186 8.29 -0.69 -10.43
C PHE A 186 8.32 -1.78 -11.53
N SER A 187 7.27 -1.95 -12.34
CA SER A 187 7.21 -2.94 -13.43
C SER A 187 8.30 -2.70 -14.47
N GLY A 188 8.41 -1.46 -14.94
CA GLY A 188 9.40 -1.00 -15.91
C GLY A 188 10.82 -0.86 -15.34
N MET A 189 11.02 -1.09 -14.03
CA MET A 189 12.32 -0.99 -13.38
C MET A 189 13.08 -2.33 -13.44
N PHE A 190 14.35 -2.24 -13.77
CA PHE A 190 15.27 -3.37 -13.90
C PHE A 190 16.24 -3.40 -12.72
N MET A 191 16.38 -4.55 -12.07
CA MET A 191 17.50 -4.84 -11.18
C MET A 191 18.64 -5.46 -11.99
N ARG A 192 19.82 -4.85 -11.96
CA ARG A 192 20.95 -5.21 -12.82
C ARG A 192 22.28 -5.18 -12.06
N LYS A 193 23.28 -5.86 -12.62
CA LYS A 193 24.68 -5.80 -12.17
C LYS A 193 25.65 -6.03 -13.32
N LEU A 194 26.87 -5.49 -13.20
CA LEU A 194 27.94 -5.80 -14.14
C LEU A 194 28.52 -7.19 -13.85
N ALA A 195 28.86 -7.95 -14.90
CA ALA A 195 29.45 -9.28 -14.79
C ALA A 195 30.75 -9.34 -13.95
N TRP A 196 31.43 -8.21 -13.75
CA TRP A 196 32.68 -8.08 -13.00
C TRP A 196 32.54 -7.42 -11.61
N SER A 197 31.33 -6.95 -11.24
CA SER A 197 31.08 -6.19 -10.01
C SER A 197 30.05 -6.88 -9.10
N PRO A 198 30.20 -6.81 -7.76
CA PRO A 198 29.14 -7.22 -6.84
C PRO A 198 27.95 -6.24 -6.85
N ALA A 199 28.18 -4.96 -7.17
CA ALA A 199 27.22 -3.87 -7.06
C ALA A 199 25.92 -4.11 -7.83
N ILE A 200 24.79 -3.80 -7.18
CA ILE A 200 23.45 -3.85 -7.74
C ILE A 200 23.03 -2.43 -8.12
N VAL A 201 22.41 -2.29 -9.27
CA VAL A 201 21.90 -1.03 -9.82
C VAL A 201 20.43 -1.22 -10.14
N TRP A 202 19.59 -0.25 -9.78
CA TRP A 202 18.25 -0.14 -10.33
C TRP A 202 18.32 0.76 -11.58
N GLU A 203 17.53 0.44 -12.60
CA GLU A 203 17.51 1.17 -13.88
C GLU A 203 16.08 1.26 -14.41
N ILE A 204 15.71 2.40 -15.02
CA ILE A 204 14.48 2.57 -15.81
C ILE A 204 14.94 2.91 -17.25
N PRO A 205 15.14 1.90 -18.12
CA PRO A 205 15.75 2.09 -19.44
C PRO A 205 15.01 3.08 -20.34
N GLN A 206 13.69 3.25 -20.14
CA GLN A 206 12.80 4.11 -20.92
C GLN A 206 13.13 5.60 -20.78
N ASN A 207 13.71 6.02 -19.64
CA ASN A 207 14.09 7.42 -19.39
C ASN A 207 15.59 7.61 -19.08
N GLY A 208 16.38 6.53 -19.11
CA GLY A 208 17.83 6.57 -18.85
C GLY A 208 18.19 6.88 -17.39
N SER A 209 17.28 6.65 -16.44
CA SER A 209 17.55 6.80 -15.01
C SER A 209 18.07 5.50 -14.40
N GLY A 210 18.91 5.62 -13.38
CA GLY A 210 19.35 4.51 -12.55
C GLY A 210 20.35 4.98 -11.51
N ASP A 211 20.56 4.18 -10.46
CA ASP A 211 21.58 4.45 -9.45
C ASP A 211 22.03 3.16 -8.73
N LEU A 212 23.13 3.25 -8.00
CA LEU A 212 23.62 2.23 -7.08
C LEU A 212 22.58 1.95 -6.00
N LEU A 213 22.12 0.70 -5.91
CA LEU A 213 21.19 0.25 -4.88
C LEU A 213 21.99 -0.17 -3.63
N SER A 214 21.61 0.32 -2.44
CA SER A 214 22.24 -0.15 -1.20
C SER A 214 21.80 -1.59 -0.87
N TYR A 215 22.49 -2.24 0.08
CA TYR A 215 22.07 -3.55 0.55
C TYR A 215 20.66 -3.51 1.17
N ASP A 216 20.37 -2.47 1.95
CA ASP A 216 19.10 -2.34 2.65
C ASP A 216 17.95 -2.02 1.69
N ASP A 217 18.19 -1.22 0.64
CA ASP A 217 17.20 -0.97 -0.42
C ASP A 217 16.94 -2.23 -1.27
N TRP A 218 17.96 -3.07 -1.50
CA TRP A 218 17.82 -4.34 -2.21
C TRP A 218 17.11 -5.39 -1.34
N ALA A 219 17.34 -5.37 -0.03
CA ALA A 219 16.66 -6.21 0.96
C ALA A 219 15.19 -5.84 1.12
N ALA A 220 14.86 -4.53 1.21
CA ALA A 220 13.49 -4.02 1.29
C ALA A 220 12.64 -4.43 0.08
N ARG A 221 13.28 -4.61 -1.09
CA ARG A 221 12.67 -5.11 -2.33
C ARG A 221 12.69 -6.65 -2.45
N ALA A 222 12.91 -7.35 -1.34
CA ALA A 222 12.94 -8.82 -1.23
C ALA A 222 13.98 -9.52 -2.12
N PHE A 223 15.15 -8.91 -2.33
CA PHE A 223 16.28 -9.45 -3.11
C PHE A 223 15.87 -9.99 -4.51
N PRO A 224 15.45 -9.12 -5.46
CA PRO A 224 15.17 -9.54 -6.82
C PRO A 224 16.46 -9.97 -7.51
N THR A 225 16.41 -11.03 -8.33
CA THR A 225 17.59 -11.57 -9.00
C THR A 225 18.10 -10.56 -10.03
N PRO A 226 19.33 -10.02 -9.87
CA PRO A 226 19.83 -8.97 -10.75
C PRO A 226 20.25 -9.53 -12.11
N GLN A 227 19.72 -8.97 -13.19
CA GLN A 227 20.13 -9.28 -14.56
C GLN A 227 21.61 -8.89 -14.76
N VAL A 228 22.44 -9.87 -15.11
CA VAL A 228 23.86 -9.64 -15.36
C VAL A 228 24.05 -9.02 -16.75
N VAL A 229 24.57 -7.79 -16.79
CA VAL A 229 24.86 -7.03 -18.01
C VAL A 229 26.37 -6.81 -18.19
N LYS A 230 26.79 -6.47 -19.41
CA LYS A 230 28.20 -6.17 -19.74
C LYS A 230 28.59 -4.73 -19.41
N SER A 231 27.63 -3.82 -19.56
CA SER A 231 27.76 -2.37 -19.36
C SER A 231 26.38 -1.76 -19.13
N PHE A 232 26.34 -0.64 -18.43
CA PHE A 232 25.18 0.26 -18.34
C PHE A 232 25.24 1.39 -19.39
N PRO A 233 24.11 2.07 -19.68
CA PRO A 233 24.12 3.34 -20.39
C PRO A 233 25.08 4.35 -19.73
N GLY A 234 25.88 5.06 -20.53
CA GLY A 234 26.78 6.11 -20.04
C GLY A 234 28.08 5.64 -19.37
N ASP A 235 28.31 4.33 -19.23
CA ASP A 235 29.54 3.74 -18.69
C ASP A 235 30.82 4.28 -19.34
N ARG A 236 31.85 4.55 -18.53
CA ARG A 236 33.16 5.03 -18.97
C ARG A 236 34.30 4.23 -18.37
N TYR A 237 35.28 3.93 -19.22
CA TYR A 237 36.55 3.34 -18.83
C TYR A 237 37.63 4.39 -19.09
N CYS A 238 38.30 4.84 -18.03
CA CYS A 238 39.24 5.96 -18.03
C CYS A 238 40.67 5.47 -17.79
N GLN A 239 41.65 6.01 -18.52
CA GLN A 239 43.08 5.85 -18.22
C GLN A 239 43.77 7.21 -18.14
N ALA A 240 44.24 7.57 -16.94
CA ALA A 240 44.95 8.83 -16.70
C ALA A 240 46.25 8.94 -17.51
N ALA A 241 46.62 10.15 -17.94
CA ALA A 241 47.88 10.40 -18.63
C ALA A 241 49.08 9.90 -17.80
N GLY A 242 49.97 9.13 -18.41
CA GLY A 242 51.13 8.51 -17.73
C GLY A 242 50.83 7.30 -16.85
N SER A 243 49.55 6.96 -16.61
CA SER A 243 49.16 5.77 -15.83
C SER A 243 48.82 4.58 -16.72
N SER A 244 49.12 3.36 -16.23
CA SER A 244 48.62 2.10 -16.77
C SER A 244 47.25 1.70 -16.20
N ASP A 245 46.82 2.31 -15.10
CA ASP A 245 45.58 1.97 -14.40
C ASP A 245 44.33 2.32 -15.22
N ILE A 246 43.36 1.41 -15.22
CA ILE A 246 42.03 1.61 -15.81
C ILE A 246 41.02 1.81 -14.67
N THR A 247 40.28 2.91 -14.72
CA THR A 247 39.23 3.27 -13.76
C THR A 247 37.88 3.23 -14.46
N TYR A 248 36.95 2.43 -13.93
CA TYR A 248 35.55 2.44 -14.36
C TYR A 248 34.78 3.58 -13.66
N ARG A 249 33.84 4.22 -14.37
CA ARG A 249 32.85 5.17 -13.85
C ARG A 249 31.49 4.92 -14.52
N GLY A 250 30.43 4.85 -13.73
CA GLY A 250 29.04 4.61 -14.16
C GLY A 250 28.18 4.26 -12.94
N TYR A 251 26.91 3.86 -13.11
CA TYR A 251 25.99 3.63 -11.97
C TYR A 251 26.53 2.62 -10.94
N ALA A 252 27.27 1.59 -11.38
CA ALA A 252 27.83 0.58 -10.47
C ALA A 252 29.03 1.08 -9.62
N ALA A 253 29.55 2.29 -9.90
CA ALA A 253 30.56 2.99 -9.09
C ALA A 253 30.61 4.49 -9.48
N PRO A 254 29.69 5.34 -8.96
CA PRO A 254 29.62 6.75 -9.36
C PRO A 254 30.89 7.55 -9.01
N GLY A 255 31.45 7.31 -7.83
CA GLY A 255 32.76 7.85 -7.41
C GLY A 255 33.96 7.36 -8.25
N GLY A 256 33.78 6.27 -9.00
CA GLY A 256 34.78 5.58 -9.81
C GLY A 256 35.54 4.50 -9.03
N VAL A 257 35.99 3.45 -9.73
CA VAL A 257 36.76 2.35 -9.14
C VAL A 257 37.91 1.92 -10.06
N LYS A 258 39.12 1.78 -9.49
CA LYS A 258 40.26 1.18 -10.18
C LYS A 258 39.99 -0.31 -10.42
N MET A 259 39.99 -0.72 -11.68
CA MET A 259 39.74 -2.11 -12.06
C MET A 259 41.01 -2.96 -11.89
N SER A 260 40.83 -4.21 -11.46
CA SER A 260 41.85 -5.23 -11.69
C SER A 260 41.90 -5.64 -13.17
N TYR A 261 43.00 -6.28 -13.60
CA TYR A 261 43.08 -6.88 -14.94
C TYR A 261 41.97 -7.91 -15.18
N SER A 262 41.59 -8.70 -14.17
CA SER A 262 40.50 -9.68 -14.29
C SER A 262 39.13 -9.02 -14.43
N GLN A 263 38.87 -7.90 -13.75
CA GLN A 263 37.63 -7.13 -13.90
C GLN A 263 37.55 -6.47 -15.28
N TRP A 264 38.63 -5.84 -15.75
CA TRP A 264 38.67 -5.25 -17.09
C TRP A 264 38.55 -6.32 -18.20
N ALA A 265 39.13 -7.50 -18.01
CA ALA A 265 38.95 -8.63 -18.91
C ALA A 265 37.50 -9.15 -18.91
N ALA A 266 36.86 -9.27 -17.74
CA ALA A 266 35.46 -9.67 -17.60
C ALA A 266 34.47 -8.61 -18.12
N ALA A 267 34.84 -7.33 -18.14
CA ALA A 267 34.14 -6.25 -18.84
C ALA A 267 34.26 -6.33 -20.39
N GLY A 268 35.01 -7.30 -20.92
CA GLY A 268 35.23 -7.46 -22.37
C GLY A 268 36.42 -6.68 -22.94
N ARG A 269 37.34 -6.22 -22.09
CA ARG A 269 38.52 -5.39 -22.45
C ARG A 269 38.17 -4.11 -23.23
N PRO A 270 37.22 -3.27 -22.76
CA PRO A 270 36.89 -2.01 -23.40
C PRO A 270 38.11 -1.09 -23.49
N ALA A 271 38.34 -0.47 -24.64
CA ALA A 271 39.43 0.48 -24.82
C ALA A 271 39.20 1.73 -23.93
N PRO A 272 40.13 2.09 -23.03
CA PRO A 272 39.93 3.21 -22.13
C PRO A 272 40.09 4.54 -22.87
N ALA A 273 39.17 5.47 -22.60
CA ALA A 273 39.30 6.87 -22.98
C ALA A 273 40.34 7.59 -22.11
N ARG A 274 40.84 8.73 -22.59
CA ARG A 274 41.64 9.64 -21.76
C ARG A 274 40.74 10.44 -20.82
N CYS A 275 41.13 10.43 -19.56
CA CYS A 275 40.58 11.16 -18.42
C CYS A 275 41.76 11.57 -17.52
#